data_AF-A0AAD1Z740-F1
#
_entry.id   AF-A0AAD1Z740-F1
#
_cell.length_a   1.000
_cell.length_b   1.000
_cell.length_c   1.000
_cell.angle_alpha   90.00
_cell.angle_beta   90.00
_cell.angle_gamma   90.00
#
_symmetry.space_group_name_H-M   'P 1'
#
loop_
_entity.id
_entity.type
_entity.pdbx_description
1 polymer ?
#
loop_
_entity_poly.entity_id
_entity_poly.type
_entity_poly.pdbx_seq_one_letter_code
_entity_poly.pdbx_strand_id
1 'polypeptide(L)'
;MPQPPTIPAALILVPLLFFFFFTGPVFAWRPWPNQTLNKTESIFGGSKKYEGSSDLIQLKYHMGPILTNNITIYPIWYGSWKNSQKRIIREFLSSISAVDSKPPSVAGWWKTVQLYTDQTGANISRHVHIGAEKNDRLYSHGKSLTRLSVQSVIKSAVTSTTRPLPINPKSGVYLLLTSEEVYVQDFCNNVCGFHYFTFPSIVGYTLPYAWVGNSAKLCPGVCAYPFAAPAYIPGLKAVKSPNSDVGVDGMISVIAHEIAEVSTNPLVNAWYAGEDPVFPVEIADLCEGIYGTGGGGSYTGQMFNGEDGATYNMNGIRRRFLVQWVWNHLVNYCTGPNALDQ
;
A
#
# COMPACT_ATOMS: atom_id res chain seq x y z
N MET A 1 -74.55 2.49 30.45
CA MET A 1 -75.37 1.36 30.96
C MET A 1 -76.54 1.20 30.01
N PRO A 2 -76.90 -0.01 29.55
CA PRO A 2 -76.89 -1.25 30.34
C PRO A 2 -76.16 -2.46 29.69
N GLN A 3 -75.84 -3.41 30.56
CA GLN A 3 -75.65 -4.86 30.33
C GLN A 3 -76.70 -5.58 31.22
N PRO A 4 -76.92 -6.92 31.21
CA PRO A 4 -76.55 -8.04 30.32
C PRO A 4 -77.85 -8.87 29.95
N PRO A 5 -77.95 -10.22 29.68
CA PRO A 5 -77.41 -11.39 30.43
C PRO A 5 -76.92 -12.63 29.59
N THR A 6 -75.83 -13.29 30.01
CA THR A 6 -75.67 -14.70 30.50
C THR A 6 -75.64 -15.90 29.51
N ILE A 7 -74.68 -16.80 29.77
CA ILE A 7 -74.12 -17.97 29.03
C ILE A 7 -74.84 -19.29 29.44
N PRO A 8 -74.81 -20.42 28.69
CA PRO A 8 -73.77 -21.46 28.91
C PRO A 8 -73.27 -22.28 27.67
N ALA A 9 -71.99 -22.65 27.79
CA ALA A 9 -71.22 -23.82 27.30
C ALA A 9 -71.75 -24.76 26.19
N ALA A 10 -70.90 -24.96 25.16
CA ALA A 10 -70.55 -26.29 24.65
C ALA A 10 -69.18 -26.28 23.94
N LEU A 11 -68.25 -27.02 24.54
CA LEU A 11 -67.03 -27.64 24.02
C LEU A 11 -66.87 -27.72 22.49
N ILE A 12 -65.68 -27.41 21.97
CA ILE A 12 -64.91 -28.22 20.99
C ILE A 12 -63.45 -27.70 20.90
N LEU A 13 -62.53 -28.58 21.33
CA LEU A 13 -61.14 -28.88 20.93
C LEU A 13 -60.16 -27.80 20.41
N VAL A 14 -59.09 -27.67 21.22
CA VAL A 14 -57.70 -27.17 21.08
C VAL A 14 -56.95 -27.98 19.98
N PRO A 15 -55.90 -27.47 19.25
CA PRO A 15 -54.70 -26.94 19.89
C PRO A 15 -53.98 -25.70 19.35
N LEU A 16 -53.38 -25.04 20.35
CA LEU A 16 -52.38 -23.98 20.34
C LEU A 16 -51.08 -24.41 19.63
N LEU A 17 -50.63 -23.59 18.68
CA LEU A 17 -49.28 -23.60 18.16
C LEU A 17 -48.37 -22.76 19.07
N PHE A 18 -47.66 -23.44 19.98
CA PHE A 18 -46.52 -22.89 20.71
C PHE A 18 -45.30 -22.84 19.76
N PHE A 19 -44.86 -21.64 19.38
CA PHE A 19 -43.53 -21.43 18.80
C PHE A 19 -42.49 -21.50 19.92
N PHE A 20 -41.86 -22.65 20.08
CA PHE A 20 -40.62 -22.78 20.86
C PHE A 20 -39.45 -22.29 20.01
N PHE A 21 -38.75 -21.27 20.51
CA PHE A 21 -37.39 -20.94 20.07
C PHE A 21 -36.46 -22.10 20.44
N PHE A 22 -36.03 -22.88 19.44
CA PHE A 22 -34.85 -23.72 19.54
C PHE A 22 -33.67 -22.99 18.89
N THR A 23 -32.77 -22.45 19.72
CA THR A 23 -31.42 -22.09 19.31
C THR A 23 -30.59 -23.38 19.21
N GLY A 24 -30.59 -24.00 18.02
CA GLY A 24 -29.62 -25.04 17.68
C GLY A 24 -28.24 -24.43 17.39
N PRO A 25 -27.13 -25.15 17.63
CA PRO A 25 -25.80 -24.66 17.30
C PRO A 25 -25.67 -24.49 15.78
N VAL A 26 -25.15 -23.35 15.34
CA VAL A 26 -24.80 -23.10 13.95
C VAL A 26 -23.62 -24.01 13.61
N PHE A 27 -23.87 -25.07 12.85
CA PHE A 27 -22.81 -25.88 12.27
C PHE A 27 -22.13 -25.06 11.17
N ALA A 28 -20.90 -24.62 11.43
CA ALA A 28 -20.03 -24.08 10.39
C ALA A 28 -19.75 -25.19 9.36
N TRP A 29 -20.32 -25.04 8.17
CA TRP A 29 -20.05 -25.88 7.02
C TRP A 29 -18.55 -25.77 6.66
N ARG A 30 -17.78 -26.84 6.91
CA ARG A 30 -16.47 -27.04 6.28
C ARG A 30 -16.70 -27.83 5.00
N PRO A 31 -16.33 -27.34 3.80
CA PRO A 31 -16.21 -28.22 2.66
C PRO A 31 -14.96 -29.10 2.87
N TRP A 32 -15.09 -30.39 2.53
CA TRP A 32 -14.08 -31.45 2.49
C TRP A 32 -13.92 -32.35 3.75
N PRO A 33 -14.56 -33.53 3.76
CA PRO A 33 -14.17 -34.66 4.59
C PRO A 33 -13.15 -35.56 3.87
N ASN A 34 -12.10 -35.96 4.60
CA ASN A 34 -11.23 -37.12 4.40
C ASN A 34 -10.73 -37.44 2.98
N GLN A 35 -9.47 -37.11 2.71
CA GLN A 35 -8.63 -37.93 1.81
C GLN A 35 -7.37 -38.37 2.55
N THR A 36 -7.25 -39.68 2.73
CA THR A 36 -6.04 -40.37 3.16
C THR A 36 -4.99 -40.28 2.06
N LEU A 37 -3.90 -39.57 2.33
CA LEU A 37 -2.74 -39.48 1.43
C LEU A 37 -1.97 -40.80 1.41
N ASN A 38 -2.20 -41.62 0.38
CA ASN A 38 -1.25 -42.65 -0.01
C ASN A 38 -0.06 -41.98 -0.71
N LYS A 39 1.11 -42.21 -0.13
CA LYS A 39 2.38 -41.59 -0.46
C LYS A 39 3.02 -42.34 -1.63
N THR A 40 2.71 -41.93 -2.87
CA THR A 40 3.55 -42.13 -4.07
C THR A 40 2.84 -41.53 -5.27
N GLU A 41 3.25 -40.33 -5.70
CA GLU A 41 3.45 -39.95 -7.11
C GLU A 41 3.88 -38.48 -7.19
N SER A 42 5.19 -38.26 -7.33
CA SER A 42 5.75 -37.01 -7.84
C SER A 42 5.79 -37.08 -9.35
N ILE A 43 4.76 -36.58 -10.03
CA ILE A 43 4.77 -36.27 -11.46
C ILE A 43 3.86 -35.04 -11.62
N PHE A 44 4.40 -33.93 -12.14
CA PHE A 44 3.89 -32.53 -12.11
C PHE A 44 4.19 -31.76 -10.81
N GLY A 45 5.26 -30.95 -10.86
CA GLY A 45 5.58 -29.98 -9.80
C GLY A 45 4.50 -28.90 -9.74
N GLY A 46 3.79 -28.82 -8.62
CA GLY A 46 2.78 -27.81 -8.38
C GLY A 46 3.38 -26.41 -8.44
N SER A 47 2.92 -25.60 -9.40
CA SER A 47 3.15 -24.16 -9.42
C SER A 47 2.70 -23.59 -8.07
N LYS A 48 3.63 -22.98 -7.32
CA LYS A 48 3.36 -22.33 -6.03
C LYS A 48 2.85 -20.89 -6.18
N LYS A 49 2.27 -20.55 -7.34
CA LYS A 49 1.80 -19.20 -7.69
C LYS A 49 0.47 -18.90 -7.01
N TYR A 50 0.51 -18.60 -5.71
CA TYR A 50 -0.65 -18.13 -4.93
C TYR A 50 -0.44 -16.71 -4.40
N GLU A 51 0.63 -16.02 -4.80
CA GLU A 51 1.01 -14.68 -4.37
C GLU A 51 0.13 -13.61 -5.03
N GLY A 52 -1.10 -13.50 -4.55
CA GLY A 52 -2.10 -12.55 -5.04
C GLY A 52 -2.67 -12.89 -6.42
N SER A 53 -2.27 -14.01 -7.04
CA SER A 53 -2.74 -14.45 -8.35
C SER A 53 -4.27 -14.57 -8.38
N SER A 54 -4.91 -13.93 -9.35
CA SER A 54 -6.35 -14.05 -9.55
C SER A 54 -6.70 -13.77 -11.01
N ASP A 55 -7.40 -14.72 -11.62
CA ASP A 55 -7.98 -14.55 -12.96
C ASP A 55 -9.17 -13.57 -12.95
N LEU A 56 -9.60 -13.13 -11.76
CA LEU A 56 -10.68 -12.15 -11.57
C LEU A 56 -10.18 -10.71 -11.55
N ILE A 57 -8.87 -10.49 -11.37
CA ILE A 57 -8.29 -9.14 -11.41
C ILE A 57 -8.18 -8.71 -12.87
N GLN A 58 -9.01 -7.74 -13.27
CA GLN A 58 -8.93 -7.11 -14.57
C GLN A 58 -8.34 -5.71 -14.42
N LEU A 59 -7.01 -5.66 -14.38
CA LEU A 59 -6.28 -4.41 -14.43
C LEU A 59 -6.32 -3.84 -15.86
N LYS A 60 -6.78 -2.59 -16.00
CA LYS A 60 -6.98 -1.95 -17.30
C LYS A 60 -6.32 -0.59 -17.33
N TYR A 61 -5.98 -0.17 -18.54
CA TYR A 61 -5.56 1.18 -18.83
C TYR A 61 -6.77 2.00 -19.29
N HIS A 62 -7.02 3.10 -18.59
CA HIS A 62 -8.19 3.99 -18.73
C HIS A 62 -7.86 5.29 -19.47
N MET A 63 -6.81 5.26 -20.31
CA MET A 63 -6.44 6.35 -21.23
C MET A 63 -5.91 7.64 -20.58
N GLY A 64 -5.76 7.67 -19.25
CA GLY A 64 -5.08 8.74 -18.52
C GLY A 64 -3.56 8.76 -18.72
N PRO A 65 -2.89 9.88 -18.43
CA PRO A 65 -1.44 9.97 -18.57
C PRO A 65 -0.72 9.09 -17.54
N ILE A 66 0.50 8.67 -17.88
CA ILE A 66 1.45 8.01 -16.96
C ILE A 66 2.80 8.75 -17.01
N LEU A 67 3.71 8.44 -16.09
CA LEU A 67 5.02 9.09 -16.03
C LEU A 67 6.06 8.43 -16.94
N THR A 68 6.04 8.76 -18.23
CA THR A 68 6.96 8.22 -19.26
C THR A 68 8.29 8.98 -19.37
N ASN A 69 8.34 10.23 -18.91
CA ASN A 69 9.56 11.06 -18.88
C ASN A 69 10.35 10.84 -17.58
N ASN A 70 11.61 11.28 -17.54
CA ASN A 70 12.42 11.27 -16.31
C ASN A 70 11.64 11.86 -15.12
N ILE A 71 11.41 11.02 -14.11
CA ILE A 71 10.58 11.33 -12.95
C ILE A 71 11.44 12.11 -11.95
N THR A 72 10.98 13.31 -11.60
CA THR A 72 11.58 14.13 -10.54
C THR A 72 10.72 14.05 -9.29
N ILE A 73 11.22 13.40 -8.25
CA ILE A 73 10.58 13.41 -6.94
C ILE A 73 10.99 14.69 -6.21
N TYR A 74 10.04 15.47 -5.71
CA TYR A 74 10.27 16.64 -4.87
C TYR A 74 9.85 16.36 -3.41
N PRO A 75 10.76 15.89 -2.55
CA PRO A 75 10.47 15.66 -1.15
C PRO A 75 10.08 16.94 -0.40
N ILE A 76 8.96 16.88 0.33
CA ILE A 76 8.52 17.90 1.28
C ILE A 76 8.55 17.27 2.67
N TRP A 77 9.54 17.66 3.48
CA TRP A 77 9.72 17.20 4.86
C TRP A 77 8.87 18.06 5.79
N TYR A 78 7.70 17.56 6.18
CA TYR A 78 6.77 18.26 7.06
C TYR A 78 6.92 17.79 8.51
N GLY A 79 7.29 18.72 9.39
CA GLY A 79 7.61 18.49 10.80
C GLY A 79 9.08 18.23 11.09
N SER A 80 9.34 17.69 12.28
CA SER A 80 10.71 17.46 12.79
C SER A 80 11.27 16.15 12.26
N TRP A 81 12.36 16.24 11.48
CA TRP A 81 13.00 15.09 10.84
C TRP A 81 14.48 15.05 11.14
N LYS A 82 14.99 13.88 11.54
CA LYS A 82 16.43 13.65 11.71
C LYS A 82 17.11 13.56 10.34
N ASN A 83 18.36 14.02 10.24
CA ASN A 83 19.14 13.90 9.00
C ASN A 83 19.38 12.43 8.60
N SER A 84 19.49 11.53 9.58
CA SER A 84 19.63 10.08 9.35
C SER A 84 18.40 9.49 8.66
N GLN A 85 17.20 9.88 9.09
CA GLN A 85 15.92 9.43 8.52
C GLN A 85 15.78 9.87 7.06
N LYS A 86 16.04 11.15 6.78
CA LYS A 86 16.01 11.66 5.40
C LYS A 86 17.02 10.95 4.51
N ARG A 87 18.19 10.61 5.05
CA ARG A 87 19.24 9.90 4.29
C ARG A 87 18.76 8.51 3.84
N ILE A 88 18.08 7.76 4.70
CA ILE A 88 17.52 6.44 4.34
C ILE A 88 16.54 6.58 3.16
N ILE A 89 15.59 7.52 3.25
CA ILE A 89 14.59 7.75 2.21
C ILE A 89 15.24 8.23 0.91
N ARG A 90 16.19 9.17 0.96
CA ARG A 90 16.92 9.62 -0.24
C ARG A 90 17.70 8.48 -0.90
N GLU A 91 18.35 7.64 -0.11
CA GLU A 91 19.11 6.50 -0.62
C GLU A 91 18.19 5.43 -1.23
N PHE A 92 16.97 5.22 -0.68
CA PHE A 92 15.95 4.40 -1.32
C PHE A 92 15.53 4.96 -2.68
N LEU A 93 15.10 6.23 -2.73
CA LEU A 93 14.65 6.88 -3.97
C LEU A 93 15.74 6.86 -5.06
N SER A 94 16.99 7.11 -4.67
CA SER A 94 18.13 7.06 -5.60
C SER A 94 18.43 5.64 -6.08
N SER A 95 18.06 4.61 -5.31
CA SER A 95 18.28 3.21 -5.68
C SER A 95 17.33 2.70 -6.76
N ILE A 96 16.23 3.40 -7.05
CA ILE A 96 15.29 3.05 -8.12
C ILE A 96 15.99 3.05 -9.49
N SER A 97 16.84 4.04 -9.74
CA SER A 97 17.60 4.17 -11.00
C SER A 97 18.96 3.45 -10.98
N ALA A 98 19.34 2.81 -9.87
CA ALA A 98 20.66 2.22 -9.69
C ALA A 98 20.74 0.80 -10.28
N VAL A 99 20.83 0.71 -11.61
CA VAL A 99 20.82 -0.57 -12.34
C VAL A 99 21.99 -1.50 -12.00
N ASP A 100 23.11 -0.95 -11.53
CA ASP A 100 24.32 -1.71 -11.15
C ASP A 100 24.28 -2.21 -9.70
N SER A 101 23.21 -1.93 -8.94
CA SER A 101 23.05 -2.44 -7.58
C SER A 101 22.92 -3.96 -7.57
N LYS A 102 23.57 -4.59 -6.58
CA LYS A 102 23.58 -6.04 -6.38
C LYS A 102 22.15 -6.64 -6.39
N PRO A 103 21.83 -7.56 -7.32
CA PRO A 103 20.54 -8.25 -7.29
C PRO A 103 20.38 -9.14 -6.04
N PRO A 104 19.15 -9.34 -5.55
CA PRO A 104 17.93 -8.63 -5.95
C PRO A 104 17.99 -7.15 -5.51
N SER A 105 17.53 -6.23 -6.36
CA SER A 105 17.75 -4.78 -6.17
C SER A 105 16.47 -3.95 -6.30
N VAL A 106 16.48 -2.73 -5.75
CA VAL A 106 15.38 -1.76 -5.88
C VAL A 106 15.13 -1.43 -7.36
N ALA A 107 16.18 -1.27 -8.17
CA ALA A 107 16.06 -1.11 -9.61
C ALA A 107 15.45 -2.34 -10.30
N GLY A 108 15.74 -3.55 -9.79
CA GLY A 108 15.10 -4.78 -10.23
C GLY A 108 13.60 -4.83 -9.93
N TRP A 109 13.19 -4.36 -8.75
CA TRP A 109 11.79 -4.19 -8.38
C TRP A 109 11.07 -3.17 -9.30
N TRP A 110 11.72 -2.05 -9.63
CA TRP A 110 11.17 -1.04 -10.53
C TRP A 110 10.96 -1.54 -11.97
N LYS A 111 11.57 -2.67 -12.38
CA LYS A 111 11.30 -3.27 -13.69
C LYS A 111 9.86 -3.74 -13.84
N THR A 112 9.22 -4.17 -12.75
CA THR A 112 7.80 -4.54 -12.78
C THR A 112 6.93 -3.31 -13.06
N VAL A 113 7.24 -2.17 -12.44
CA VAL A 113 6.53 -0.89 -12.68
C VAL A 113 6.73 -0.41 -14.13
N GLN A 114 7.89 -0.68 -14.72
CA GLN A 114 8.17 -0.38 -16.13
C GLN A 114 7.34 -1.21 -17.13
N LEU A 115 6.64 -2.26 -16.71
CA LEU A 115 5.78 -3.05 -17.62
C LEU A 115 4.50 -2.31 -18.03
N TYR A 116 4.18 -1.21 -17.37
CA TYR A 116 2.98 -0.41 -17.61
C TYR A 116 3.24 0.63 -18.71
N THR A 117 2.29 0.76 -19.64
CA THR A 117 2.42 1.63 -20.83
C THR A 117 1.24 2.56 -20.99
N ASP A 118 1.43 3.66 -21.71
CA ASP A 118 0.34 4.53 -22.15
C ASP A 118 -0.24 4.07 -23.50
N GLN A 119 -1.17 4.85 -24.05
CA GLN A 119 -1.78 4.60 -25.37
C GLN A 119 -0.78 4.58 -26.53
N THR A 120 0.42 5.15 -26.37
CA THR A 120 1.47 5.16 -27.39
C THR A 120 2.40 3.95 -27.29
N GLY A 121 2.23 3.13 -26.24
CA GLY A 121 3.13 2.04 -25.92
C GLY A 121 4.39 2.50 -25.17
N ALA A 122 4.47 3.76 -24.74
CA ALA A 122 5.59 4.26 -23.96
C ALA A 122 5.47 3.76 -22.52
N ASN A 123 6.54 3.15 -22.02
CA ASN A 123 6.62 2.60 -20.66
C ASN A 123 6.83 3.70 -19.60
N ILE A 124 6.54 3.37 -18.34
CA ILE A 124 7.01 4.16 -17.19
C ILE A 124 8.51 4.37 -17.28
N SER A 125 8.96 5.59 -16.96
CA SER A 125 10.38 5.92 -16.97
C SER A 125 11.16 5.07 -15.97
N ARG A 126 12.26 4.49 -16.45
CA ARG A 126 13.27 3.86 -15.58
C ARG A 126 14.06 4.86 -14.73
N HIS A 127 14.05 6.13 -15.13
CA HIS A 127 14.84 7.19 -14.51
C HIS A 127 13.99 7.95 -13.51
N VAL A 128 14.29 7.74 -12.23
CA VAL A 128 13.77 8.47 -11.09
C VAL A 128 14.94 9.17 -10.39
N HIS A 129 14.81 10.47 -10.15
CA HIS A 129 15.80 11.23 -9.39
C HIS A 129 15.14 12.20 -8.41
N ILE A 130 15.89 12.57 -7.39
CA ILE A 130 15.46 13.54 -6.38
C ILE A 130 15.73 14.94 -6.93
N GLY A 131 14.69 15.79 -6.93
CA GLY A 131 14.76 17.20 -7.28
C GLY A 131 15.03 18.10 -6.08
N ALA A 132 14.57 19.34 -6.17
CA ALA A 132 14.60 20.27 -5.05
C ALA A 132 13.77 19.74 -3.87
N GLU A 133 14.22 20.01 -2.64
CA GLU A 133 13.56 19.56 -1.43
C GLU A 133 13.04 20.74 -0.60
N LYS A 134 11.89 20.57 0.04
CA LYS A 134 11.33 21.55 0.95
C LYS A 134 11.32 21.04 2.38
N ASN A 135 11.63 21.92 3.33
CA ASN A 135 11.58 21.61 4.75
C ASN A 135 10.60 22.55 5.42
N ASP A 136 9.60 21.98 6.08
CA ASP A 136 8.64 22.71 6.91
C ASP A 136 8.73 22.20 8.35
N ARG A 137 9.76 22.66 9.06
CA ARG A 137 10.04 22.24 10.43
C ARG A 137 9.10 22.85 11.47
N LEU A 138 8.35 23.88 11.08
CA LEU A 138 7.51 24.66 11.98
C LEU A 138 6.04 24.24 11.92
N TYR A 139 5.72 23.18 11.16
CA TYR A 139 4.36 22.67 11.00
C TYR A 139 3.43 23.80 10.52
N SER A 140 3.72 24.41 9.36
CA SER A 140 3.02 25.63 8.91
C SER A 140 1.49 25.51 8.80
N HIS A 141 0.96 24.28 8.75
CA HIS A 141 -0.47 23.96 8.75
C HIS A 141 -0.91 23.14 9.99
N GLY A 142 -0.13 23.18 11.08
CA GLY A 142 -0.39 22.43 12.32
C GLY A 142 0.04 20.96 12.30
N LYS A 143 -0.15 20.26 13.42
CA LYS A 143 0.18 18.82 13.57
C LYS A 143 -0.97 17.87 13.22
N SER A 144 -2.15 18.40 12.86
CA SER A 144 -3.31 17.63 12.42
C SER A 144 -3.70 18.10 11.03
N LEU A 145 -3.59 17.22 10.03
CA LEU A 145 -3.87 17.54 8.64
C LEU A 145 -5.08 16.73 8.13
N THR A 146 -5.76 17.30 7.14
CA THR A 146 -6.74 16.60 6.30
C THR A 146 -6.18 16.45 4.90
N ARG A 147 -6.86 15.68 4.03
CA ARG A 147 -6.47 15.61 2.61
C ARG A 147 -6.45 16.98 1.93
N LEU A 148 -7.33 17.90 2.34
CA LEU A 148 -7.32 19.28 1.85
C LEU A 148 -6.12 20.08 2.36
N SER A 149 -5.76 19.97 3.64
CA SER A 149 -4.60 20.70 4.15
C SER A 149 -3.27 20.13 3.66
N VAL A 150 -3.20 18.84 3.28
CA VAL A 150 -2.06 18.27 2.52
C VAL A 150 -1.81 19.06 1.23
N GLN A 151 -2.85 19.39 0.47
CA GLN A 151 -2.71 20.24 -0.73
C GLN A 151 -2.25 21.66 -0.37
N SER A 152 -2.74 22.22 0.75
CA SER A 152 -2.26 23.52 1.25
C SER A 152 -0.78 23.51 1.65
N VAL A 153 -0.26 22.40 2.19
CA VAL A 153 1.18 22.23 2.46
C VAL A 153 1.97 22.23 1.15
N ILE A 154 1.49 21.52 0.13
CA ILE A 154 2.12 21.50 -1.20
C ILE A 154 2.09 22.91 -1.81
N LYS A 155 0.98 23.63 -1.71
CA LYS A 155 0.88 25.06 -2.10
C LYS A 155 1.97 25.88 -1.44
N SER A 156 2.09 25.82 -0.11
CA SER A 156 3.15 26.53 0.62
C SER A 156 4.55 26.17 0.14
N ALA A 157 4.78 24.91 -0.26
CA ALA A 157 6.07 24.46 -0.77
C ALA A 157 6.42 25.06 -2.14
N VAL A 158 5.45 25.16 -3.05
CA VAL A 158 5.66 25.68 -4.42
C VAL A 158 5.56 27.20 -4.51
N THR A 159 4.82 27.87 -3.61
CA THR A 159 4.70 29.34 -3.58
C THR A 159 5.60 30.02 -2.55
N SER A 160 6.49 29.26 -1.90
CA SER A 160 7.35 29.81 -0.86
C SER A 160 8.27 30.91 -1.37
N THR A 161 8.43 31.98 -0.59
CA THR A 161 9.36 33.07 -0.89
C THR A 161 10.82 32.64 -0.89
N THR A 162 11.17 31.57 -0.16
CA THR A 162 12.56 31.10 -0.01
C THR A 162 12.72 29.71 -0.62
N ARG A 163 13.37 29.61 -1.79
CA ARG A 163 13.54 28.33 -2.51
C ARG A 163 12.20 27.60 -2.69
N PRO A 164 11.27 28.14 -3.51
CA PRO A 164 10.06 27.41 -3.88
C PRO A 164 10.43 26.14 -4.63
N LEU A 165 9.60 25.11 -4.50
CA LEU A 165 9.72 23.94 -5.37
C LEU A 165 9.29 24.33 -6.81
N PRO A 166 9.98 23.84 -7.85
CA PRO A 166 9.57 24.05 -9.24
C PRO A 166 8.16 23.53 -9.49
N ILE A 167 7.43 24.17 -10.41
CA ILE A 167 6.15 23.67 -10.93
C ILE A 167 6.43 22.68 -12.06
N ASN A 168 6.16 21.39 -11.84
CA ASN A 168 6.41 20.32 -12.80
C ASN A 168 5.23 19.35 -12.87
N PRO A 169 4.16 19.68 -13.61
CA PRO A 169 2.96 18.84 -13.70
C PRO A 169 3.13 17.59 -14.56
N LYS A 170 4.17 17.52 -15.40
CA LYS A 170 4.34 16.45 -16.41
C LYS A 170 5.22 15.30 -15.94
N SER A 171 6.23 15.59 -15.13
CA SER A 171 7.18 14.57 -14.65
C SER A 171 7.56 14.74 -13.18
N GLY A 172 6.91 15.67 -12.48
CA GLY A 172 7.14 15.93 -11.07
C GLY A 172 6.17 15.15 -10.18
N VAL A 173 6.71 14.57 -9.12
CA VAL A 173 5.92 13.98 -8.04
C VAL A 173 6.27 14.70 -6.75
N TYR A 174 5.29 15.35 -6.13
CA TYR A 174 5.47 16.06 -4.86
C TYR A 174 5.25 15.07 -3.71
N LEU A 175 6.34 14.60 -3.11
CA LEU A 175 6.29 13.58 -2.06
C LEU A 175 6.28 14.26 -0.69
N LEU A 176 5.09 14.39 -0.09
CA LEU A 176 4.90 14.92 1.26
C LEU A 176 5.14 13.85 2.31
N LEU A 177 6.15 14.06 3.15
CA LEU A 177 6.56 13.13 4.20
C LEU A 177 6.34 13.79 5.56
N THR A 178 5.39 13.27 6.33
CA THR A 178 5.08 13.82 7.65
C THR A 178 5.87 13.10 8.74
N SER A 179 6.47 13.87 9.66
CA SER A 179 7.18 13.33 10.82
C SER A 179 6.23 12.59 11.77
N GLU A 180 6.79 11.79 12.68
CA GLU A 180 6.08 10.95 13.67
C GLU A 180 5.13 11.70 14.63
N GLU A 181 5.16 13.03 14.64
CA GLU A 181 4.31 13.88 15.48
C GLU A 181 3.07 14.43 14.77
N VAL A 182 2.92 14.13 13.48
CA VAL A 182 1.86 14.69 12.65
C VAL A 182 0.83 13.62 12.36
N TYR A 183 -0.41 13.90 12.71
CA TYR A 183 -1.56 13.11 12.31
C TYR A 183 -2.12 13.65 11.00
N VAL A 184 -2.49 12.74 10.10
CA VAL A 184 -3.28 13.06 8.90
C VAL A 184 -4.55 12.25 8.97
N GLN A 185 -5.66 12.81 8.51
CA GLN A 185 -6.96 12.14 8.46
C GLN A 185 -6.83 10.72 7.89
N ASP A 186 -7.42 9.75 8.60
CA ASP A 186 -7.43 8.31 8.30
C ASP A 186 -6.08 7.59 8.39
N PHE A 187 -5.01 8.30 8.75
CA PHE A 187 -3.71 7.69 9.03
C PHE A 187 -3.86 6.66 10.16
N CYS A 188 -3.23 5.50 10.00
CA CYS A 188 -3.25 4.38 10.94
C CYS A 188 -4.56 3.60 11.07
N ASN A 189 -5.65 4.06 10.45
CA ASN A 189 -6.92 3.34 10.44
C ASN A 189 -7.12 2.66 9.09
N ASN A 190 -7.11 3.45 8.02
CA ASN A 190 -7.41 2.96 6.67
C ASN A 190 -6.19 3.04 5.74
N VAL A 191 -5.26 3.95 6.02
CA VAL A 191 -4.14 4.23 5.11
C VAL A 191 -2.85 4.55 5.85
N CYS A 192 -1.73 4.24 5.22
CA CYS A 192 -0.38 4.62 5.66
C CYS A 192 0.24 5.72 4.77
N GLY A 193 -0.32 5.87 3.57
CA GLY A 193 -0.02 6.86 2.57
C GLY A 193 -1.20 6.98 1.60
N PHE A 194 -1.10 7.91 0.66
CA PHE A 194 -1.92 7.91 -0.54
C PHE A 194 -1.29 8.81 -1.60
N HIS A 195 -1.58 8.55 -2.86
CA HIS A 195 -1.31 9.48 -3.95
C HIS A 195 -2.59 10.10 -4.51
N TYR A 196 -2.44 11.28 -5.09
CA TYR A 196 -3.50 12.01 -5.76
C TYR A 196 -2.91 13.16 -6.59
N PHE A 197 -3.74 14.05 -7.12
CA PHE A 197 -3.28 15.29 -7.76
C PHE A 197 -3.83 16.52 -7.05
N THR A 198 -3.07 17.61 -7.04
CA THR A 198 -3.55 18.86 -6.45
C THR A 198 -4.64 19.49 -7.30
N PHE A 199 -5.60 20.16 -6.66
CA PHE A 199 -6.61 20.92 -7.37
C PHE A 199 -6.10 22.31 -7.75
N PRO A 200 -6.28 22.75 -9.01
CA PRO A 200 -5.95 24.12 -9.43
C PRO A 200 -6.63 25.20 -8.57
N SER A 201 -7.83 24.94 -8.06
CA SER A 201 -8.56 25.85 -7.16
C SER A 201 -7.86 26.06 -5.81
N ILE A 202 -7.02 25.11 -5.37
CA ILE A 202 -6.29 25.20 -4.11
C ILE A 202 -4.86 25.68 -4.37
N VAL A 203 -4.14 24.96 -5.24
CA VAL A 203 -2.68 25.12 -5.44
C VAL A 203 -2.33 26.03 -6.61
N GLY A 204 -3.28 26.27 -7.54
CA GLY A 204 -3.04 26.98 -8.80
C GLY A 204 -2.58 26.06 -9.94
N TYR A 205 -2.27 24.79 -9.64
CA TYR A 205 -1.76 23.82 -10.60
C TYR A 205 -2.31 22.43 -10.28
N THR A 206 -2.43 21.60 -11.31
CA THR A 206 -2.62 20.14 -11.17
C THR A 206 -1.27 19.47 -11.10
N LEU A 207 -0.89 18.99 -9.92
CA LEU A 207 0.42 18.40 -9.65
C LEU A 207 0.22 17.00 -9.04
N PRO A 208 0.81 15.94 -9.64
CA PRO A 208 0.82 14.61 -9.02
C PRO A 208 1.57 14.65 -7.70
N TYR A 209 1.00 14.10 -6.64
CA TYR A 209 1.62 14.08 -5.32
C TYR A 209 1.33 12.77 -4.60
N ALA A 210 2.19 12.44 -3.65
CA ALA A 210 1.96 11.37 -2.70
C ALA A 210 2.21 11.91 -1.29
N TRP A 211 1.42 11.46 -0.33
CA TRP A 211 1.67 11.65 1.08
C TRP A 211 1.98 10.31 1.75
N VAL A 212 2.99 10.30 2.63
CA VAL A 212 3.29 9.14 3.49
C VAL A 212 3.55 9.60 4.92
N GLY A 213 2.90 8.92 5.87
CA GLY A 213 3.02 9.21 7.30
C GLY A 213 4.06 8.36 8.01
N ASN A 214 4.82 8.97 8.93
CA ASN A 214 5.69 8.21 9.83
C ASN A 214 4.89 7.65 11.01
N SER A 215 4.74 6.32 11.05
CA SER A 215 3.89 5.60 11.99
C SER A 215 4.55 5.28 13.33
N ALA A 216 5.82 5.61 13.52
CA ALA A 216 6.63 5.18 14.68
C ALA A 216 5.95 5.39 16.04
N LYS A 217 5.27 6.52 16.22
CA LYS A 217 4.56 6.86 17.46
C LYS A 217 3.09 6.47 17.48
N LEU A 218 2.41 6.57 16.34
CA LEU A 218 0.95 6.42 16.30
C LEU A 218 0.52 4.96 16.15
N CYS A 219 1.12 4.22 15.20
CA CYS A 219 0.64 2.90 14.81
C CYS A 219 1.72 2.04 14.15
N PRO A 220 2.87 1.81 14.81
CA PRO A 220 3.95 1.04 14.19
C PRO A 220 3.48 -0.36 13.77
N GLY A 221 2.61 -1.00 14.54
CA GLY A 221 2.05 -2.33 14.22
C GLY A 221 1.11 -2.38 13.01
N VAL A 222 0.72 -1.24 12.42
CA VAL A 222 -0.10 -1.18 11.19
C VAL A 222 0.80 -0.82 10.02
N CYS A 223 1.41 0.37 10.07
CA CYS A 223 2.13 0.95 8.92
C CYS A 223 3.65 0.72 8.92
N ALA A 224 4.18 -0.02 9.90
CA ALA A 224 5.57 -0.48 9.91
C ALA A 224 5.66 -2.01 10.06
N TYR A 225 4.57 -2.74 9.77
CA TYR A 225 4.61 -4.19 9.62
C TYR A 225 5.52 -4.58 8.44
N PRO A 226 6.41 -5.59 8.55
CA PRO A 226 6.59 -6.53 9.67
C PRO A 226 7.63 -6.12 10.73
N PHE A 227 8.17 -4.90 10.69
CA PHE A 227 9.15 -4.40 11.67
C PHE A 227 8.55 -4.05 13.04
N ALA A 228 7.23 -3.95 13.12
CA ALA A 228 6.47 -3.92 14.36
C ALA A 228 5.29 -4.87 14.23
N ALA A 229 5.08 -5.69 15.27
CA ALA A 229 3.99 -6.64 15.30
C ALA A 229 2.67 -5.93 15.68
N PRO A 230 1.55 -6.23 15.01
CA PRO A 230 0.25 -5.72 15.41
C PRO A 230 -0.15 -6.28 16.78
N ALA A 231 -0.64 -5.42 17.69
CA ALA A 231 -0.98 -5.81 19.06
C ALA A 231 -2.11 -6.85 19.13
N TYR A 232 -2.95 -6.94 18.10
CA TYR A 232 -4.10 -7.84 18.05
C TYR A 232 -3.77 -9.26 17.56
N ILE A 233 -2.51 -9.56 17.18
CA ILE A 233 -2.07 -10.91 16.77
C ILE A 233 -1.12 -11.47 17.84
N PRO A 234 -1.63 -12.27 18.81
CA PRO A 234 -0.80 -12.82 19.87
C PRO A 234 0.32 -13.72 19.32
N GLY A 235 1.53 -13.56 19.87
CA GLY A 235 2.68 -14.42 19.55
C GLY A 235 3.41 -14.08 18.25
N LEU A 236 2.90 -13.15 17.43
CA LEU A 236 3.63 -12.66 16.25
C LEU A 236 4.82 -11.81 16.69
N LYS A 237 6.01 -12.15 16.20
CA LYS A 237 7.24 -11.42 16.50
C LYS A 237 7.60 -10.50 15.33
N ALA A 238 7.92 -9.26 15.67
CA ALA A 238 8.46 -8.30 14.71
C ALA A 238 9.82 -8.77 14.17
N VAL A 239 10.07 -8.50 12.89
CA VAL A 239 11.38 -8.73 12.28
C VAL A 239 12.29 -7.53 12.50
N LYS A 240 13.61 -7.71 12.43
CA LYS A 240 14.57 -6.63 12.65
C LYS A 240 14.66 -5.73 11.42
N SER A 241 14.55 -4.42 11.62
CA SER A 241 14.58 -3.44 10.53
C SER A 241 16.00 -3.27 9.94
N PRO A 242 16.14 -3.13 8.60
CA PRO A 242 17.43 -3.11 7.93
C PRO A 242 18.23 -1.82 8.11
N ASN A 243 17.60 -0.72 8.53
CA ASN A 243 18.26 0.56 8.74
C ASN A 243 18.17 1.05 10.19
N SER A 244 17.76 0.19 11.12
CA SER A 244 17.62 0.48 12.55
C SER A 244 16.70 1.66 12.88
N ASP A 245 15.74 1.96 11.99
CA ASP A 245 14.67 2.93 12.23
C ASP A 245 13.35 2.29 11.76
N VAL A 246 12.61 1.69 12.70
CA VAL A 246 11.37 0.95 12.40
C VAL A 246 10.34 1.82 11.68
N GLY A 247 10.19 3.08 12.08
CA GLY A 247 9.24 4.00 11.45
C GLY A 247 9.60 4.29 10.00
N VAL A 248 10.85 4.67 9.75
CA VAL A 248 11.30 4.98 8.39
C VAL A 248 11.39 3.73 7.51
N ASP A 249 11.86 2.59 8.04
CA ASP A 249 11.88 1.34 7.30
C ASP A 249 10.46 0.89 6.91
N GLY A 250 9.46 1.10 7.77
CA GLY A 250 8.05 0.94 7.42
C GLY A 250 7.60 1.89 6.31
N MET A 251 7.96 3.17 6.43
CA MET A 251 7.66 4.17 5.39
C MET A 251 8.28 3.83 4.04
N ILE A 252 9.42 3.12 3.96
CA ILE A 252 10.04 2.78 2.68
C ILE A 252 9.10 1.94 1.80
N SER A 253 8.42 0.94 2.37
CA SER A 253 7.47 0.12 1.60
C SER A 253 6.27 0.96 1.12
N VAL A 254 5.76 1.85 1.97
CA VAL A 254 4.64 2.75 1.61
C VAL A 254 5.09 3.78 0.56
N ILE A 255 6.27 4.39 0.69
CA ILE A 255 6.82 5.30 -0.33
C ILE A 255 6.96 4.58 -1.67
N ALA A 256 7.42 3.32 -1.66
CA ALA A 256 7.52 2.52 -2.88
C ALA A 256 6.14 2.29 -3.51
N HIS A 257 5.17 1.88 -2.71
CA HIS A 257 3.77 1.70 -3.10
C HIS A 257 3.24 2.97 -3.78
N GLU A 258 3.25 4.11 -3.09
CA GLU A 258 2.69 5.36 -3.62
C GLU A 258 3.44 5.86 -4.86
N ILE A 259 4.77 5.65 -4.94
CA ILE A 259 5.54 6.05 -6.12
C ILE A 259 5.24 5.16 -7.32
N ALA A 260 5.00 3.87 -7.12
CA ALA A 260 4.59 2.98 -8.19
C ALA A 260 3.23 3.43 -8.76
N GLU A 261 2.25 3.66 -7.88
CA GLU A 261 0.89 4.01 -8.30
C GLU A 261 0.79 5.41 -8.90
N VAL A 262 1.43 6.42 -8.31
CA VAL A 262 1.46 7.76 -8.93
C VAL A 262 2.22 7.76 -10.26
N SER A 263 3.11 6.79 -10.50
CA SER A 263 3.79 6.67 -11.79
C SER A 263 2.86 6.09 -12.85
N THR A 264 2.08 5.07 -12.50
CA THR A 264 1.12 4.42 -13.41
C THR A 264 -0.22 5.12 -13.50
N ASN A 265 -0.53 6.02 -12.57
CA ASN A 265 -1.82 6.67 -12.45
C ASN A 265 -1.78 8.08 -11.80
N PRO A 266 -0.94 9.00 -12.27
CA PRO A 266 -0.71 10.32 -11.64
C PRO A 266 -1.97 11.18 -11.46
N LEU A 267 -2.99 10.99 -12.30
CA LEU A 267 -4.25 11.75 -12.28
C LEU A 267 -5.48 10.88 -11.95
N VAL A 268 -5.27 9.67 -11.43
CA VAL A 268 -6.34 8.75 -10.99
C VAL A 268 -7.33 8.40 -12.13
N ASN A 269 -6.81 8.23 -13.34
CA ASN A 269 -7.58 7.89 -14.54
C ASN A 269 -6.77 7.08 -15.59
N ALA A 270 -5.71 6.38 -15.20
CA ALA A 270 -4.85 5.57 -16.07
C ALA A 270 -4.91 4.08 -15.69
N TRP A 271 -3.97 3.52 -14.93
CA TRP A 271 -3.97 2.09 -14.62
C TRP A 271 -4.67 1.75 -13.31
N TYR A 272 -5.79 1.03 -13.38
CA TYR A 272 -6.48 0.46 -12.21
C TYR A 272 -7.40 -0.70 -12.59
N ALA A 273 -7.80 -1.50 -11.60
CA ALA A 273 -8.68 -2.65 -11.79
C ALA A 273 -10.16 -2.23 -11.78
N GLY A 274 -10.93 -2.83 -12.69
CA GLY A 274 -12.35 -2.53 -12.86
C GLY A 274 -12.65 -1.30 -13.71
N GLU A 275 -13.94 -0.95 -13.83
CA GLU A 275 -14.44 0.17 -14.65
C GLU A 275 -14.78 1.42 -13.81
N ASP A 276 -14.93 1.26 -12.48
CA ASP A 276 -15.36 2.33 -11.58
C ASP A 276 -14.15 3.12 -11.05
N PRO A 277 -14.01 4.42 -11.40
CA PRO A 277 -12.90 5.24 -10.94
C PRO A 277 -13.06 5.74 -9.50
N VAL A 278 -14.17 5.45 -8.81
CA VAL A 278 -14.44 6.00 -7.47
C VAL A 278 -13.55 5.35 -6.40
N PHE A 279 -13.16 4.08 -6.58
CA PHE A 279 -12.20 3.36 -5.72
C PHE A 279 -11.31 2.45 -6.56
N PRO A 280 -10.36 3.03 -7.32
CA PRO A 280 -9.49 2.25 -8.18
C PRO A 280 -8.61 1.37 -7.31
N VAL A 281 -8.65 0.05 -7.54
CA VAL A 281 -7.66 -0.86 -6.98
C VAL A 281 -6.46 -0.86 -7.93
N GLU A 282 -5.32 -0.40 -7.46
CA GLU A 282 -4.16 -0.12 -8.29
C GLU A 282 -3.07 -1.19 -8.18
N ILE A 283 -1.92 -0.92 -8.80
CA ILE A 283 -0.88 -1.91 -9.07
C ILE A 283 -0.18 -2.38 -7.79
N ALA A 284 -0.12 -1.54 -6.75
CA ALA A 284 0.54 -1.88 -5.50
C ALA A 284 -0.48 -2.35 -4.46
N ASP A 285 -1.71 -1.83 -4.48
CA ASP A 285 -2.85 -2.33 -3.68
C ASP A 285 -3.01 -3.86 -3.77
N LEU A 286 -2.94 -4.41 -4.98
CA LEU A 286 -3.10 -5.85 -5.24
C LEU A 286 -2.07 -6.74 -4.54
N CYS A 287 -0.95 -6.15 -4.11
CA CYS A 287 0.21 -6.86 -3.59
C CYS A 287 0.60 -6.41 -2.18
N GLU A 288 -0.29 -5.70 -1.49
CA GLU A 288 -0.06 -5.24 -0.13
C GLU A 288 0.35 -6.40 0.78
N GLY A 289 1.46 -6.22 1.49
CA GLY A 289 1.98 -7.19 2.45
C GLY A 289 2.69 -8.41 1.84
N ILE A 290 2.81 -8.52 0.51
CA ILE A 290 3.56 -9.59 -0.16
C ILE A 290 5.00 -9.14 -0.38
N TYR A 291 5.97 -9.74 0.30
CA TYR A 291 7.39 -9.37 0.23
C TYR A 291 8.28 -10.45 -0.41
N GLY A 292 7.73 -11.60 -0.75
CA GLY A 292 8.48 -12.75 -1.27
C GLY A 292 7.59 -13.90 -1.77
N THR A 293 8.22 -14.90 -2.40
CA THR A 293 7.55 -16.14 -2.84
C THR A 293 6.87 -16.82 -1.65
N GLY A 294 5.66 -17.31 -1.86
CA GLY A 294 4.75 -17.86 -0.86
C GLY A 294 4.02 -16.81 0.00
N GLY A 295 4.08 -15.53 -0.37
CA GLY A 295 3.30 -14.48 0.26
C GLY A 295 1.82 -14.48 -0.17
N GLY A 296 0.97 -13.78 0.58
CA GLY A 296 -0.48 -13.72 0.36
C GLY A 296 -1.28 -14.34 1.51
N GLY A 297 -2.55 -13.95 1.66
CA GLY A 297 -3.43 -14.49 2.71
C GLY A 297 -2.84 -14.39 4.13
N SER A 298 -2.25 -13.22 4.47
CA SER A 298 -1.54 -12.90 5.72
C SER A 298 -0.10 -13.41 5.87
N TYR A 299 0.44 -14.13 4.88
CA TYR A 299 1.87 -14.49 4.87
C TYR A 299 2.69 -13.44 4.11
N THR A 300 3.81 -12.99 4.69
CA THR A 300 4.71 -12.02 4.05
C THR A 300 5.55 -12.63 2.93
N GLY A 301 5.60 -13.95 2.84
CA GLY A 301 6.45 -14.67 1.89
C GLY A 301 7.91 -14.75 2.33
N GLN A 302 8.73 -15.35 1.47
CA GLN A 302 10.13 -15.62 1.76
C GLN A 302 11.00 -14.37 1.60
N MET A 303 11.47 -13.84 2.73
CA MET A 303 12.38 -12.70 2.84
C MET A 303 13.80 -13.18 3.20
N PHE A 304 14.80 -12.36 2.95
CA PHE A 304 16.18 -12.64 3.37
C PHE A 304 16.43 -12.15 4.80
N ASN A 305 17.34 -12.83 5.48
CA ASN A 305 17.93 -12.37 6.73
C ASN A 305 19.40 -12.08 6.50
N GLY A 306 19.83 -10.90 6.93
CA GLY A 306 21.24 -10.53 6.97
C GLY A 306 22.00 -11.25 8.06
N GLU A 307 23.33 -11.24 7.97
CA GLU A 307 24.22 -11.71 9.04
C GLU A 307 24.00 -10.93 10.34
N ASP A 308 23.60 -9.66 10.23
CA ASP A 308 23.21 -8.81 11.35
C ASP A 308 21.77 -9.06 11.85
N GLY A 309 21.08 -10.06 11.31
CA GLY A 309 19.71 -10.43 11.65
C GLY A 309 18.62 -9.53 11.05
N ALA A 310 18.99 -8.51 10.27
CA ALA A 310 18.02 -7.64 9.62
C ALA A 310 17.26 -8.36 8.50
N THR A 311 15.95 -8.12 8.40
CA THR A 311 15.11 -8.70 7.34
C THR A 311 14.94 -7.73 6.17
N TYR A 312 15.10 -8.23 4.95
CA TYR A 312 15.05 -7.45 3.72
C TYR A 312 14.69 -8.33 2.52
N ASN A 313 14.33 -7.74 1.39
CA ASN A 313 14.12 -8.49 0.13
C ASN A 313 14.85 -7.88 -1.08
N MET A 314 15.45 -6.70 -0.92
CA MET A 314 16.21 -6.06 -2.00
C MET A 314 17.34 -5.17 -1.49
N ASN A 315 18.37 -5.01 -2.33
CA ASN A 315 19.50 -4.12 -2.11
C ASN A 315 19.31 -2.80 -2.87
N GLY A 316 19.64 -1.69 -2.23
CA GLY A 316 19.85 -0.41 -2.88
C GLY A 316 21.32 -0.14 -3.17
N ILE A 317 21.69 1.13 -3.31
CA ILE A 317 23.10 1.54 -3.55
C ILE A 317 23.98 1.21 -2.33
N ARG A 318 23.48 1.48 -1.12
CA ARG A 318 24.25 1.33 0.14
C ARG A 318 23.49 0.63 1.26
N ARG A 319 22.18 0.44 1.09
CA ARG A 319 21.26 -0.03 2.13
C ARG A 319 20.49 -1.23 1.63
N ARG A 320 19.96 -2.01 2.56
CA ARG A 320 18.96 -3.04 2.30
C ARG A 320 17.59 -2.45 2.61
N PHE A 321 16.60 -2.92 1.87
CA PHE A 321 15.22 -2.49 2.01
C PHE A 321 14.28 -3.70 1.98
N LEU A 322 13.14 -3.55 2.65
CA LEU A 322 12.02 -4.47 2.56
C LEU A 322 10.86 -3.69 1.94
N VAL A 323 10.42 -4.11 0.76
CA VAL A 323 9.37 -3.43 0.01
C VAL A 323 8.44 -4.46 -0.56
N GLN A 324 7.13 -4.21 -0.47
CA GLN A 324 6.14 -5.11 -1.05
C GLN A 324 6.34 -5.28 -2.56
N TRP A 325 5.87 -6.39 -3.09
CA TRP A 325 5.83 -6.64 -4.52
C TRP A 325 4.78 -5.76 -5.19
N VAL A 326 4.80 -5.74 -6.52
CA VAL A 326 3.85 -4.99 -7.35
C VAL A 326 3.23 -5.96 -8.35
N TRP A 327 1.98 -5.70 -8.72
CA TRP A 327 1.26 -6.54 -9.66
C TRP A 327 1.95 -6.55 -11.02
N ASN A 328 2.19 -7.75 -11.56
CA ASN A 328 2.68 -7.94 -12.90
C ASN A 328 1.55 -8.42 -13.80
N HIS A 329 1.00 -7.51 -14.61
CA HIS A 329 -0.14 -7.79 -15.49
C HIS A 329 0.17 -8.78 -16.64
N LEU A 330 1.44 -9.02 -16.96
CA LEU A 330 1.83 -9.99 -17.99
C LEU A 330 1.67 -11.44 -17.53
N VAL A 331 1.75 -11.66 -16.22
CA VAL A 331 1.71 -13.00 -15.61
C VAL A 331 0.58 -13.14 -14.59
N ASN A 332 -0.15 -12.07 -14.31
CA ASN A 332 -1.28 -12.01 -13.38
C ASN A 332 -0.97 -12.51 -11.95
N TYR A 333 0.18 -12.10 -11.41
CA TYR A 333 0.50 -12.26 -10.00
C TYR A 333 1.49 -11.20 -9.50
N CYS A 334 1.61 -11.05 -8.18
CA CYS A 334 2.55 -10.12 -7.57
C CYS A 334 3.99 -10.55 -7.83
N THR A 335 4.82 -9.66 -8.36
CA THR A 335 6.22 -9.98 -8.71
C THR A 335 7.18 -9.05 -8.00
N GLY A 336 8.28 -9.61 -7.51
CA GLY A 336 9.43 -8.85 -7.02
C GLY A 336 10.76 -9.53 -7.35
N PRO A 337 11.87 -8.80 -7.14
CA PRO A 337 13.19 -9.21 -7.63
C PRO A 337 13.75 -10.44 -6.90
N ASN A 338 13.22 -10.76 -5.71
CA ASN A 338 13.56 -11.94 -4.91
C ASN A 338 12.65 -13.15 -5.16
N ALA A 339 11.81 -13.12 -6.20
CA ALA A 339 11.02 -14.29 -6.57
C ALA A 339 11.92 -15.48 -6.93
N LEU A 340 11.58 -16.67 -6.45
CA LEU A 340 12.38 -17.89 -6.63
C LEU A 340 12.14 -18.59 -7.97
N ASP A 341 11.10 -18.20 -8.70
CA ASP A 341 10.58 -18.87 -9.89
C ASP A 341 10.65 -17.98 -11.14
N GLN A 342 11.66 -17.09 -11.21
CA GLN A 342 11.89 -16.19 -12.34
C GLN A 342 12.32 -16.89 -13.62
#